data_AF-E9HXT6-F1
#
_entry.id   AF-E9HXT6-F1
#
_cell.length_a   1.000
_cell.length_b   1.000
_cell.length_c   1.000
_cell.angle_alpha   90.00
_cell.angle_beta   90.00
_cell.angle_gamma   90.00
#
_symmetry.space_group_name_H-M   'P 1'
#
loop_
_entity.id
_entity.type
_entity.pdbx_description
1 polymer ?
#
loop_
_entity_poly.entity_id
_entity_poly.type
_entity_poly.pdbx_seq_one_letter_code
_entity_poly.pdbx_strand_id
1 'polypeptide(L)'
;MLQKYGFLLKNVLPEVFRFIYNTDGLPVAKSTGSQVWPIQCKFFDAPMSNWSPFVLGIFHANSKPKNANDYLEDFVKELVELQQTGFFHNGKVIKIVVFGFSCDAPANALIKFIKNHTGYESCPKCEVHGKYAGRVVFL
;
A
#
# COMPACT_ATOMS: atom_id res chain seq x y z
N MET A 1 -13.22 11.90 8.20
CA MET A 1 -12.85 10.49 7.90
C MET A 1 -13.07 9.57 9.10
N LEU A 2 -12.41 9.78 10.25
CA LEU A 2 -12.58 8.94 11.45
C LEU A 2 -14.02 8.87 12.01
N GLN A 3 -14.80 9.95 11.89
CA GLN A 3 -16.21 9.98 12.29
C GLN A 3 -17.10 8.97 11.54
N LYS A 4 -16.71 8.55 10.32
CA LYS A 4 -17.42 7.54 9.52
C LYS A 4 -17.29 6.14 10.13
N TYR A 5 -16.28 5.92 10.96
CA TYR A 5 -15.93 4.61 11.48
C TYR A 5 -16.46 4.34 12.92
N GLY A 6 -17.55 4.99 13.29
CA GLY A 6 -18.41 4.53 14.40
C GLY A 6 -18.01 4.96 15.82
N PHE A 7 -18.77 4.43 16.78
CA PHE A 7 -18.78 4.79 18.20
C PHE A 7 -17.48 4.42 18.97
N LEU A 8 -16.72 3.43 18.48
CA LEU A 8 -15.49 2.94 19.12
C LEU A 8 -14.42 4.03 19.31
N LEU A 9 -14.22 4.89 18.31
CA LEU A 9 -13.28 6.01 18.40
C LEU A 9 -13.75 7.14 19.33
N LYS A 10 -15.02 7.12 19.78
CA LYS A 10 -15.55 8.10 20.74
C LYS A 10 -15.20 7.77 22.19
N ASN A 11 -14.97 6.50 22.52
CA ASN A 11 -14.77 6.07 23.92
C ASN A 11 -13.34 5.58 24.23
N VAL A 12 -12.66 4.95 23.27
CA VAL A 12 -11.25 4.53 23.44
C VAL A 12 -10.53 4.76 22.11
N LEU A 13 -9.84 5.89 22.03
CA LEU A 13 -9.00 6.23 20.90
C LEU A 13 -7.58 5.70 21.15
N PRO A 14 -7.04 4.81 20.30
CA PRO A 14 -5.67 4.35 20.42
C PRO A 14 -4.69 5.51 20.23
N GLU A 15 -3.55 5.44 20.91
CA GLU A 15 -2.44 6.38 20.68
C GLU A 15 -1.69 6.09 19.39
N VAL A 16 -1.85 4.87 18.84
CA VAL A 16 -1.19 4.42 17.62
C VAL A 16 -2.20 3.72 16.71
N PHE A 17 -2.24 4.11 15.45
CA PHE A 17 -2.91 3.38 14.39
C PHE A 17 -1.90 2.65 13.50
N ARG A 18 -2.07 1.33 13.40
CA ARG A 18 -1.32 0.48 12.47
C ARG A 18 -2.12 0.22 11.21
N PHE A 19 -1.50 0.42 10.05
CA PHE A 19 -2.14 0.20 8.75
C PHE A 19 -1.40 -0.82 7.90
N ILE A 20 -2.19 -1.58 7.14
CA ILE A 20 -1.71 -2.29 5.95
C ILE A 20 -2.02 -1.42 4.74
N TYR A 21 -1.03 -1.21 3.89
CA TYR A 21 -1.16 -0.46 2.63
C TYR A 21 -1.24 -1.41 1.44
N ASN A 22 -1.90 -0.97 0.38
CA ASN A 22 -2.01 -1.70 -0.88
C ASN A 22 -1.90 -0.72 -2.06
N THR A 23 -1.30 -1.19 -3.13
CA THR A 23 -1.32 -0.56 -4.45
C THR A 23 -1.64 -1.64 -5.47
N ASP A 24 -2.47 -1.33 -6.45
CA ASP A 24 -2.83 -2.25 -7.53
C ASP A 24 -3.16 -1.48 -8.81
N GLY A 25 -3.09 -2.12 -9.97
CA GLY A 25 -3.45 -1.53 -11.26
C GLY A 25 -4.82 -2.02 -11.73
N LEU A 26 -5.77 -1.11 -11.90
CA LEU A 26 -7.11 -1.43 -12.39
C LEU A 26 -7.36 -0.79 -13.77
N PRO A 27 -7.72 -1.57 -14.80
CA PRO A 27 -8.09 -1.03 -16.09
C PRO A 27 -9.44 -0.30 -15.98
N VAL A 28 -9.49 0.94 -16.46
CA VAL A 28 -10.71 1.78 -16.48
C VAL A 28 -11.51 1.55 -17.76
N ALA A 29 -10.82 1.29 -18.87
CA ALA A 29 -11.45 1.05 -20.16
C ALA A 29 -10.71 -0.04 -20.94
N LYS A 30 -11.45 -0.84 -21.69
CA LYS A 30 -10.91 -2.01 -22.42
C LYS A 30 -10.03 -1.63 -23.62
N SER A 31 -10.26 -0.45 -24.21
CA SER A 31 -9.75 -0.11 -25.54
C SER A 31 -8.75 1.06 -25.58
N THR A 32 -8.52 1.76 -24.46
CA THR A 32 -7.71 2.99 -24.46
C THR A 32 -6.42 2.88 -23.65
N GLY A 33 -6.14 1.72 -23.03
CA GLY A 33 -5.00 1.54 -22.12
C GLY A 33 -5.13 2.30 -20.80
N SER A 34 -6.22 3.07 -20.61
CA SER A 34 -6.51 3.84 -19.40
C SER A 34 -6.57 2.94 -18.16
N GLN A 35 -5.75 3.25 -17.17
CA GLN A 35 -5.57 2.50 -15.93
C GLN A 35 -5.50 3.45 -14.73
N VAL A 36 -6.08 3.03 -13.62
CA VAL A 36 -5.92 3.69 -12.32
C VAL A 36 -5.10 2.83 -11.39
N TRP A 37 -4.27 3.48 -10.58
CA TRP A 37 -3.42 2.86 -9.59
C TRP A 37 -3.72 3.47 -8.22
N PRO A 38 -4.76 2.99 -7.51
CA PRO A 38 -5.10 3.50 -6.19
C PRO A 38 -4.04 3.10 -5.16
N ILE A 39 -3.71 4.05 -4.29
CA ILE A 39 -3.03 3.81 -3.01
C ILE A 39 -4.13 3.66 -1.98
N GLN A 40 -4.19 2.49 -1.34
CA GLN A 40 -5.24 2.13 -0.39
C GLN A 40 -4.62 1.75 0.94
N CYS A 41 -5.38 1.88 2.02
CA CYS A 41 -5.00 1.27 3.29
C CYS A 41 -6.20 0.75 4.07
N LYS A 42 -5.91 -0.09 5.07
CA LYS A 42 -6.87 -0.56 6.06
C LYS A 42 -6.23 -0.60 7.43
N PHE A 43 -7.05 -0.47 8.47
CA PHE A 43 -6.60 -0.69 9.83
C PHE A 43 -6.16 -2.15 10.00
N PHE A 44 -5.05 -2.34 10.71
CA PHE A 44 -4.56 -3.66 11.08
C PHE A 44 -5.19 -4.17 12.37
N ASP A 45 -5.38 -3.28 13.35
CA ASP A 45 -5.77 -3.65 14.71
C ASP A 45 -7.26 -3.86 14.88
N ALA A 46 -7.62 -4.91 15.61
CA ALA A 46 -8.99 -5.12 16.08
C ALA A 46 -9.39 -4.03 17.09
N PRO A 47 -10.66 -3.57 17.08
CA PRO A 47 -11.76 -4.04 16.24
C PRO A 47 -11.83 -3.39 14.85
N MET A 48 -10.96 -2.41 14.56
CA MET A 48 -10.98 -1.62 13.32
C MET A 48 -10.59 -2.42 12.08
N SER A 49 -9.93 -3.57 12.25
CA SER A 49 -9.54 -4.51 11.20
C SER A 49 -10.70 -5.00 10.32
N ASN A 50 -11.94 -4.94 10.83
CA ASN A 50 -13.17 -5.30 10.14
C ASN A 50 -13.73 -4.17 9.27
N TRP A 51 -13.19 -2.96 9.37
CA TRP A 51 -13.60 -1.87 8.49
C TRP A 51 -13.03 -2.05 7.10
N SER A 52 -13.82 -1.65 6.11
CA SER A 52 -13.40 -1.71 4.71
C SER A 52 -12.15 -0.87 4.46
N PRO A 53 -11.26 -1.30 3.55
CA PRO A 53 -10.18 -0.47 3.06
C PRO A 53 -10.69 0.86 2.51
N PHE A 54 -9.84 1.88 2.54
CA PHE A 54 -10.12 3.20 1.99
C PHE A 54 -8.96 3.71 1.14
N VAL A 55 -9.30 4.58 0.19
CA VAL A 55 -8.35 5.17 -0.77
C VAL A 55 -7.68 6.38 -0.14
N LEU A 56 -6.36 6.45 -0.31
CA LEU A 56 -5.51 7.58 0.09
C LEU A 56 -5.18 8.48 -1.10
N GLY A 57 -4.96 7.89 -2.27
CA GLY A 57 -4.62 8.60 -3.50
C GLY A 57 -4.89 7.74 -4.73
N ILE A 58 -4.98 8.37 -5.90
CA ILE A 58 -5.20 7.69 -7.18
C ILE A 58 -4.24 8.27 -8.21
N PHE A 59 -3.44 7.41 -8.81
CA PHE A 59 -2.73 7.73 -10.04
C PHE A 59 -3.55 7.27 -11.24
N HIS A 60 -3.61 8.07 -12.30
CA HIS A 60 -4.33 7.75 -13.53
C HIS A 60 -3.45 8.03 -14.75
N ALA A 61 -3.29 7.05 -15.62
CA ALA A 61 -2.58 7.18 -16.89
C ALA A 61 -2.98 6.08 -17.87
N ASN A 62 -2.47 6.14 -19.10
CA ASN A 62 -2.67 5.08 -20.12
C ASN A 62 -1.68 3.91 -19.97
N SER A 63 -0.93 3.88 -18.87
CA SER A 63 0.02 2.82 -18.55
C SER A 63 0.23 2.76 -17.05
N LYS A 64 0.81 1.65 -16.56
CA LYS A 64 1.35 1.58 -15.20
C LYS A 64 2.36 2.72 -14.93
N PRO A 65 2.53 3.13 -13.66
CA PRO A 65 3.57 4.07 -13.30
C PRO A 65 4.93 3.58 -13.78
N LYS A 66 5.68 4.45 -14.46
CA LYS A 66 7.03 4.13 -14.95
C LYS A 66 8.06 4.21 -13.82
N ASN A 67 7.81 5.10 -12.87
CA ASN A 67 8.66 5.36 -11.72
C ASN A 67 7.81 5.30 -10.45
N ALA A 68 8.21 4.44 -9.51
CA ALA A 68 7.51 4.30 -8.25
C ALA A 68 7.67 5.52 -7.34
N ASN A 69 8.79 6.25 -7.44
CA ASN A 69 9.03 7.44 -6.64
C ASN A 69 8.02 8.54 -7.01
N ASP A 70 7.87 8.83 -8.30
CA ASP A 70 6.90 9.85 -8.77
C ASP A 70 5.46 9.46 -8.43
N TYR A 71 5.15 8.16 -8.46
CA TYR A 71 3.83 7.64 -8.10
C TYR A 71 3.52 7.76 -6.60
N LEU A 72 4.51 7.51 -5.74
CA LEU A 72 4.32 7.42 -4.29
C LEU A 72 4.79 8.68 -3.55
N GLU A 73 5.30 9.70 -4.24
CA GLU A 73 5.99 10.84 -3.63
C GLU A 73 5.16 11.53 -2.55
N ASP A 74 3.96 11.99 -2.90
CA ASP A 74 3.07 12.70 -1.97
C ASP A 74 2.66 11.80 -0.80
N PHE A 75 2.32 10.54 -1.09
CA PHE A 75 1.94 9.55 -0.08
C PHE A 75 3.08 9.28 0.91
N VAL A 76 4.31 9.09 0.43
CA VAL A 76 5.47 8.79 1.28
C VAL A 76 5.84 10.00 2.12
N LYS A 77 5.80 11.21 1.56
CA LYS A 77 6.05 12.46 2.31
C LYS A 77 5.08 12.61 3.48
N GLU A 78 3.78 12.53 3.23
CA GLU A 78 2.76 12.63 4.27
C GLU A 78 2.87 11.50 5.29
N LEU A 79 3.10 10.27 4.83
CA LEU A 79 3.24 9.12 5.71
C LEU A 79 4.43 9.26 6.67
N VAL A 80 5.58 9.68 6.16
CA VAL A 80 6.79 9.90 6.97
C VAL A 80 6.54 10.99 8.02
N GLU A 81 5.90 12.10 7.64
CA GLU A 81 5.51 13.13 8.58
C GLU A 81 4.59 12.58 9.68
N LEU A 82 3.51 11.89 9.30
CA LEU A 82 2.55 11.31 10.25
C LEU A 82 3.13 10.20 11.14
N GLN A 83 4.18 9.51 10.70
CA GLN A 83 4.92 8.56 11.55
C GLN A 83 5.77 9.28 12.61
N GLN A 84 6.33 10.44 12.27
CA GLN A 84 7.18 11.22 13.16
C GLN A 84 6.36 12.04 14.17
N THR A 85 5.39 12.80 13.67
CA THR A 85 4.63 13.80 14.44
C THR A 85 3.27 13.29 14.89
N GLY A 86 2.68 12.34 14.16
CA GLY A 86 1.29 11.95 14.34
C GLY A 86 0.32 13.04 13.88
N PHE A 87 -0.93 12.93 14.31
CA PHE A 87 -1.95 13.96 14.07
C PHE A 87 -2.82 14.17 15.32
N PHE A 88 -3.33 15.39 15.48
CA PHE A 88 -4.12 15.76 16.64
C PHE A 88 -5.61 15.44 16.44
N HIS A 89 -6.20 14.68 17.35
CA HIS A 89 -7.62 14.35 17.34
C HIS A 89 -8.14 14.13 18.77
N ASN A 90 -9.30 14.73 19.10
CA ASN A 90 -9.96 14.62 20.41
C ASN A 90 -9.02 14.86 21.61
N GLY A 91 -8.17 15.89 21.54
CA GLY A 91 -7.27 16.25 22.64
C GLY A 91 -6.00 15.40 22.75
N LYS A 92 -5.76 14.46 21.81
CA LYS A 92 -4.61 13.56 21.82
C LYS A 92 -3.87 13.59 20.50
N VAL A 93 -2.56 13.38 20.55
CA VAL A 93 -1.76 13.08 19.36
C VAL A 93 -1.83 11.57 19.11
N ILE A 94 -2.27 11.18 17.91
CA ILE A 94 -2.30 9.80 17.45
C ILE A 94 -1.17 9.60 16.45
N LYS A 95 -0.33 8.59 16.66
CA LYS A 95 0.73 8.22 15.71
C LYS A 95 0.23 7.21 14.68
N ILE A 96 0.86 7.25 13.52
CA ILE A 96 0.65 6.25 12.46
C ILE A 96 1.85 5.32 12.42
N VAL A 97 1.61 4.02 12.20
CA VAL A 97 2.65 3.01 11.98
C VAL A 97 2.31 2.17 10.75
N VAL A 98 3.31 1.90 9.93
CA VAL A 98 3.20 0.96 8.81
C VAL A 98 3.35 -0.44 9.36
N PHE A 99 2.27 -1.22 9.37
CA PHE A 99 2.35 -2.64 9.69
C PHE A 99 2.91 -3.44 8.52
N GLY A 100 2.49 -3.10 7.29
CA GLY A 100 3.02 -3.73 6.10
C GLY A 100 2.34 -3.29 4.82
N PHE A 101 2.79 -3.87 3.71
CA PHE A 101 2.20 -3.73 2.38
C PHE A 101 1.66 -5.08 1.93
N SER A 102 0.43 -5.09 1.42
CA SER A 102 -0.24 -6.27 0.87
C SER A 102 -0.57 -5.99 -0.58
N CYS A 103 0.38 -6.21 -1.48
CA CYS A 103 0.22 -6.01 -2.92
C CYS A 103 0.44 -7.34 -3.66
N ASP A 104 -0.10 -7.45 -4.86
CA ASP A 104 0.21 -8.58 -5.74
C ASP A 104 1.68 -8.52 -6.20
N ALA A 105 2.16 -9.58 -6.85
CA ALA A 105 3.56 -9.68 -7.22
C ALA A 105 4.03 -8.56 -8.20
N PRO A 106 3.29 -8.22 -9.27
CA PRO A 106 3.61 -7.08 -10.14
C PRO A 106 3.67 -5.72 -9.42
N ALA A 107 2.68 -5.37 -8.61
CA ALA A 107 2.67 -4.09 -7.91
C ALA A 107 3.74 -4.04 -6.82
N ASN A 108 3.96 -5.14 -6.10
CA ASN A 108 5.06 -5.25 -5.14
C ASN A 108 6.43 -5.08 -5.82
N ALA A 109 6.62 -5.64 -7.01
CA ALA A 109 7.87 -5.47 -7.76
C ALA A 109 8.10 -4.01 -8.19
N LEU A 110 7.03 -3.31 -8.62
CA LEU A 110 7.08 -1.89 -8.96
C LEU A 110 7.54 -1.05 -7.76
N ILE A 111 6.86 -1.16 -6.62
CA ILE A 111 7.13 -0.30 -5.45
C ILE A 111 8.47 -0.62 -4.76
N LYS A 112 8.96 -1.86 -4.87
CA LYS A 112 10.28 -2.26 -4.36
C LYS A 112 11.42 -2.03 -5.34
N PHE A 113 11.11 -1.67 -6.58
CA PHE A 113 12.08 -1.57 -7.67
C PHE A 113 12.90 -2.86 -7.86
N ILE A 114 12.23 -4.01 -7.84
CA ILE A 114 12.84 -5.33 -8.05
C ILE A 114 12.37 -5.95 -9.37
N LYS A 115 13.06 -7.01 -9.82
CA LYS A 115 12.63 -7.75 -11.00
C LYS A 115 11.25 -8.37 -10.76
N ASN A 116 10.43 -8.37 -11.80
CA ASN A 116 9.10 -8.98 -11.77
C ASN A 116 9.20 -10.49 -11.49
N HIS A 117 8.18 -11.09 -10.88
CA HIS A 117 8.14 -12.47 -10.37
C HIS A 117 8.43 -13.59 -11.39
N THR A 118 8.53 -13.26 -12.67
CA THR A 118 8.91 -14.17 -13.75
C THR A 118 10.40 -14.16 -14.06
N GLY A 119 11.18 -13.27 -13.43
CA GLY A 119 12.62 -13.14 -13.64
C GLY A 119 13.44 -14.14 -12.81
N TYR A 120 14.61 -14.52 -13.30
CA TYR A 120 15.54 -15.41 -12.60
C TYR A 120 16.12 -14.81 -11.31
N GLU A 121 16.23 -13.48 -11.22
CA GLU A 121 16.62 -12.77 -9.98
C GLU A 121 15.42 -12.01 -9.41
N SER A 122 14.28 -12.67 -9.25
CA SER A 122 13.03 -12.02 -8.82
C SER A 122 12.56 -12.37 -7.41
N CYS A 123 13.32 -13.15 -6.65
CA CYS A 123 13.00 -13.40 -5.26
C CYS A 123 13.02 -12.07 -4.47
N PRO A 124 11.91 -11.66 -3.84
CA PRO A 124 11.84 -10.38 -3.12
C PRO A 124 12.48 -10.44 -1.73
N LYS A 125 13.08 -11.58 -1.36
CA LYS A 125 13.59 -11.87 0.00
C LYS A 125 15.07 -12.23 0.03
N CYS A 126 15.63 -12.78 -1.05
CA CYS A 126 17.04 -13.18 -1.11
C CYS A 126 17.56 -13.11 -2.55
N GLU A 127 18.87 -13.31 -2.73
CA GLU A 127 19.58 -13.21 -4.01
C GLU A 127 19.72 -14.56 -4.73
N VAL A 128 18.77 -15.48 -4.50
CA VAL A 128 18.83 -16.81 -5.13
C VAL A 128 18.51 -16.74 -6.62
N HIS A 129 19.37 -17.35 -7.43
CA HIS A 129 19.12 -17.53 -8.86
C HIS A 129 18.04 -18.60 -9.07
N GLY A 130 16.95 -18.21 -9.73
CA GLY A 130 15.85 -19.11 -10.08
C GLY A 130 16.24 -20.17 -11.11
N LYS A 131 15.46 -21.24 -11.19
CA LYS A 131 15.59 -22.27 -12.23
C LYS A 131 14.30 -22.36 -13.02
N TYR A 132 14.40 -22.65 -14.32
CA TYR A 132 13.21 -22.85 -15.15
C TYR A 132 12.70 -24.29 -15.05
N ALA A 133 11.45 -24.45 -14.63
CA ALA A 133 10.73 -25.72 -14.57
C ALA A 133 9.27 -25.50 -14.98
N GLY A 134 9.04 -25.12 -16.25
CA GLY A 134 7.74 -24.68 -16.77
C GLY A 134 7.34 -23.25 -16.34
N ARG A 135 7.88 -22.80 -15.20
CA ARG A 135 7.95 -21.42 -14.71
C ARG A 135 9.26 -21.23 -13.96
N VAL A 136 9.66 -19.99 -13.69
CA VAL A 136 10.80 -19.73 -12.80
C VAL A 136 10.42 -20.12 -11.38
N VAL A 137 11.24 -20.97 -10.76
CA VAL A 137 11.10 -21.43 -9.38
C VAL A 137 12.37 -21.13 -8.60
N PHE A 138 12.21 -20.86 -7.30
CA PHE A 138 13.31 -20.68 -6.36
C PHE A 138 13.32 -21.89 -5.44
N LEU A 139 14.42 -22.64 -5.45
CA LEU A 139 14.63 -23.88 -4.70
C LEU A 139 15.75 -23.68 -3.69
#